data_AF-A0A0S3T0J5-F1
#
_entry.id   AF-A0A0S3T0J5-F1
#
_cell.length_a   1.000
_cell.length_b   1.000
_cell.length_c   1.000
_cell.angle_alpha   90.00
_cell.angle_beta   90.00
_cell.angle_gamma   90.00
#
_symmetry.space_group_name_H-M   'P 1'
#
loop_
_entity.id
_entity.type
_entity.pdbx_description
1 polymer ?
#
loop_
_entity_poly.entity_id
_entity_poly.type
_entity_poly.pdbx_seq_one_letter_code
_entity_poly.pdbx_strand_id
1 'polypeptide(L)'
;MKAMASLFSATATVIPRNLAVASSAKHPVGHSLPNSYSPPFLSFPTSKSNPRIRLTASLQSPPAHASASSSPSATFHGLCYVVGDNIDTDQIIPAEYLTLVPSKPDEYEKLGSYALVGLPASYATRFVEPGETKTKYAIVIGGANFGCGSSREHAPVALGASGAAAVVAESYARIFFRNSVATGEVYPLESETRLCEECRTGDVVTIELGESRLINHTTGKEYRLKPIGDAGPVIEAGGIFAYARKSGMIPSR
;
A
#
# COMPACT_ATOMS: atom_id res chain seq x y z
N MET A 1 0.71 42.46 -47.16
CA MET A 1 -0.59 43.06 -47.51
C MET A 1 -1.63 42.61 -46.48
N LYS A 2 -2.24 43.58 -45.75
CA LYS A 2 -3.47 43.56 -44.92
C LYS A 2 -3.61 42.45 -43.84
N ALA A 3 -3.57 42.67 -42.52
CA ALA A 3 -4.22 43.63 -41.59
C ALA A 3 -5.68 43.30 -41.18
N MET A 4 -5.95 43.49 -39.87
CA MET A 4 -7.20 43.52 -39.07
C MET A 4 -7.58 42.22 -38.31
N ALA A 5 -7.62 42.13 -36.97
CA ALA A 5 -8.10 42.97 -35.85
C ALA A 5 -9.61 42.88 -35.55
N SER A 6 -9.97 42.34 -34.37
CA SER A 6 -11.11 42.68 -33.48
C SER A 6 -11.00 41.77 -32.24
N LEU A 7 -10.61 42.18 -31.02
CA LEU A 7 -11.23 43.08 -30.04
C LEU A 7 -12.73 42.84 -29.85
N PHE A 8 -13.09 42.19 -28.73
CA PHE A 8 -14.25 42.56 -27.92
C PHE A 8 -13.92 42.38 -26.43
N SER A 9 -14.08 43.48 -25.72
CA SER A 9 -14.00 43.65 -24.28
C SER A 9 -15.40 43.48 -23.68
N ALA A 10 -15.50 42.82 -22.52
CA ALA A 10 -16.66 42.97 -21.63
C ALA A 10 -16.21 42.87 -20.17
N THR A 11 -16.21 44.03 -19.53
CA THR A 11 -15.98 44.31 -18.11
C THR A 11 -17.26 44.15 -17.27
N ALA A 12 -17.04 44.03 -15.95
CA ALA A 12 -17.96 44.23 -14.82
C ALA A 12 -18.77 42.97 -14.42
N THR A 13 -18.90 42.57 -13.14
CA THR A 13 -19.09 43.42 -11.94
C THR A 13 -18.70 42.66 -10.68
N VAL A 14 -17.93 43.33 -9.81
CA VAL A 14 -17.69 42.98 -8.41
C VAL A 14 -18.87 43.47 -7.57
N ILE A 15 -19.44 42.62 -6.71
CA ILE A 15 -20.31 43.06 -5.60
C ILE A 15 -19.81 42.39 -4.31
N PRO A 16 -19.37 43.14 -3.30
CA PRO A 16 -19.03 42.60 -1.98
C PRO A 16 -20.24 42.70 -1.05
N ARG A 17 -20.39 41.74 -0.14
CA ARG A 17 -21.14 41.93 1.11
C ARG A 17 -20.35 41.36 2.28
N ASN A 18 -19.70 42.27 2.99
CA ASN A 18 -19.37 42.13 4.40
C ASN A 18 -20.65 42.00 5.22
N LEU A 19 -20.65 41.09 6.19
CA LEU A 19 -21.17 41.39 7.52
C LEU A 19 -20.48 40.47 8.54
N ALA A 20 -19.57 41.05 9.32
CA ALA A 20 -19.07 40.50 10.57
C ALA A 20 -19.69 41.33 11.70
N VAL A 21 -20.30 40.70 12.71
CA VAL A 21 -20.50 41.30 14.04
C VAL A 21 -20.59 40.20 15.12
N ALA A 22 -19.74 40.39 16.15
CA ALA A 22 -19.80 40.02 17.59
C ALA A 22 -20.01 38.55 18.01
N SER A 23 -19.18 37.90 18.84
CA SER A 23 -18.50 38.24 20.12
C SER A 23 -19.34 37.95 21.39
N SER A 24 -18.68 37.21 22.30
CA SER A 24 -18.97 36.98 23.74
C SER A 24 -20.09 35.99 24.07
N ALA A 25 -20.00 35.08 25.05
CA ALA A 25 -19.24 35.14 26.30
C ALA A 25 -18.89 33.73 26.84
N LYS A 26 -17.71 33.62 27.46
CA LYS A 26 -17.42 32.65 28.54
C LYS A 26 -18.13 33.13 29.80
N HIS A 27 -18.63 32.24 30.65
CA HIS A 27 -18.49 32.31 32.12
C HIS A 27 -18.64 30.89 32.74
N PRO A 28 -17.85 30.55 33.78
CA PRO A 28 -17.80 29.23 34.38
C PRO A 28 -18.71 29.15 35.62
N VAL A 29 -19.28 27.98 35.90
CA VAL A 29 -19.78 27.65 37.24
C VAL A 29 -19.48 26.19 37.51
N GLY A 30 -18.56 25.94 38.45
CA GLY A 30 -18.36 24.62 39.03
C GLY A 30 -19.44 24.35 40.07
N HIS A 31 -19.84 23.08 40.21
CA HIS A 31 -20.28 22.54 41.48
C HIS A 31 -19.96 21.05 41.54
N SER A 32 -19.56 20.67 42.75
CA SER A 32 -18.97 19.44 43.24
C SER A 32 -19.88 18.20 43.22
N LEU A 33 -19.24 17.06 42.97
CA LEU A 33 -19.60 15.67 43.34
C LEU A 33 -20.05 15.59 44.82
N PRO A 34 -20.88 14.60 45.25
CA PRO A 34 -20.54 13.17 45.12
C PRO A 34 -21.71 12.19 44.91
N ASN A 35 -21.44 11.05 44.28
CA ASN A 35 -21.71 9.77 44.93
C ASN A 35 -21.04 8.59 44.22
N SER A 36 -20.34 7.81 45.02
CA SER A 36 -19.80 6.48 44.74
C SER A 36 -20.91 5.47 44.51
N TYR A 37 -20.86 4.75 43.39
CA TYR A 37 -21.60 3.51 43.19
C TYR A 37 -20.63 2.42 42.76
N SER A 38 -20.33 1.52 43.69
CA SER A 38 -19.57 0.29 43.45
C SER A 38 -20.55 -0.86 43.18
N PRO A 39 -20.37 -1.69 42.15
CA PRO A 39 -21.17 -2.89 41.97
C PRO A 39 -20.74 -4.00 42.94
N PRO A 40 -21.64 -4.89 43.35
CA PRO A 40 -21.34 -5.93 44.34
C PRO A 40 -20.46 -7.03 43.74
N PHE A 41 -19.44 -7.40 44.52
CA PHE A 41 -18.59 -8.58 44.32
C PHE A 41 -19.43 -9.85 44.39
N LEU A 42 -19.47 -10.61 43.30
CA LEU A 42 -19.92 -12.00 43.29
C LEU A 42 -18.76 -12.88 43.77
N SER A 43 -18.85 -13.36 45.01
CA SER A 43 -17.97 -14.38 45.58
C SER A 43 -18.30 -15.76 45.00
N PHE A 44 -17.34 -16.37 44.32
CA PHE A 44 -17.41 -17.77 43.91
C PHE A 44 -16.90 -18.69 45.03
N PRO A 45 -17.61 -19.77 45.39
CA PRO A 45 -17.13 -20.73 46.37
C PRO A 45 -15.99 -21.58 45.80
N THR A 46 -14.93 -21.71 46.59
CA THR A 46 -13.80 -22.60 46.38
C THR A 46 -14.25 -24.05 46.50
N SER A 47 -14.15 -24.81 45.40
CA SER A 47 -14.35 -26.26 45.41
C SER A 47 -13.03 -27.01 45.30
N LYS A 48 -13.01 -28.12 46.01
CA LYS A 48 -11.87 -28.87 46.53
C LYS A 48 -11.03 -29.55 45.46
N SER A 49 -9.75 -29.70 45.83
CA SER A 49 -8.73 -30.61 45.34
C SER A 49 -9.22 -31.91 44.71
N ASN A 50 -8.65 -32.27 43.56
CA ASN A 50 -8.53 -33.66 43.10
C ASN A 50 -7.11 -33.92 42.58
N PRO A 51 -6.58 -35.15 42.72
CA PRO A 51 -5.15 -35.44 42.68
C PRO A 51 -4.59 -35.46 41.26
N ARG A 52 -3.36 -34.93 41.13
CA ARG A 52 -2.62 -34.82 39.87
C ARG A 52 -1.98 -36.16 39.53
N ILE A 53 -2.52 -36.84 38.53
CA ILE A 53 -1.88 -37.99 37.86
C ILE A 53 -0.59 -37.49 37.20
N ARG A 54 0.57 -38.02 37.60
CA ARG A 54 1.85 -37.80 36.91
C ARG A 54 1.89 -38.67 35.66
N LEU A 55 1.61 -38.10 34.49
CA LEU A 55 2.06 -38.66 33.21
C LEU A 55 3.48 -38.16 32.95
N THR A 56 4.45 -39.06 32.98
CA THR A 56 5.79 -38.85 32.41
C THR A 56 5.69 -38.94 30.90
N ALA A 57 5.45 -37.81 30.23
CA ALA A 57 5.58 -37.71 28.77
C ALA A 57 7.02 -37.28 28.44
N SER A 58 7.79 -38.20 27.87
CA SER A 58 9.08 -37.94 27.23
C SER A 58 8.85 -36.99 26.04
N LEU A 59 9.33 -35.74 26.14
CA LEU A 59 9.33 -34.79 25.04
C LEU A 59 10.43 -35.18 24.06
N GLN A 60 10.08 -35.99 23.07
CA GLN A 60 10.91 -36.20 21.90
C GLN A 60 10.55 -35.12 20.88
N SER A 61 11.46 -34.17 20.69
CA SER A 61 11.33 -33.10 19.69
C SER A 61 11.17 -33.72 18.30
N PRO A 62 10.22 -33.26 17.46
CA PRO A 62 10.18 -33.71 16.07
C PRO A 62 11.42 -33.18 15.32
N PRO A 63 11.93 -33.92 14.32
CA PRO A 63 13.06 -33.46 13.52
C PRO A 63 12.65 -32.21 12.73
N ALA A 64 13.49 -31.17 12.81
CA ALA A 64 13.36 -29.99 11.98
C ALA A 64 13.46 -30.40 10.50
N HIS A 65 12.33 -30.33 9.78
CA HIS A 65 12.36 -30.24 8.33
C HIS A 65 12.97 -28.88 7.96
N ALA A 66 14.29 -28.89 7.76
CA ALA A 66 14.97 -27.85 7.01
C ALA A 66 14.41 -27.90 5.58
N SER A 67 13.37 -27.10 5.36
CA SER A 67 12.86 -26.81 4.04
C SER A 67 13.87 -25.87 3.42
N ALA A 68 14.54 -26.31 2.35
CA ALA A 68 15.40 -25.43 1.57
C ALA A 68 14.53 -24.31 1.00
N SER A 69 14.51 -23.16 1.68
CA SER A 69 13.84 -21.95 1.21
C SER A 69 14.66 -21.43 0.03
N SER A 70 14.26 -21.75 -1.19
CA SER A 70 14.78 -21.08 -2.37
C SER A 70 14.32 -19.63 -2.31
N SER A 71 15.21 -18.71 -1.90
CA SER A 71 14.96 -17.28 -1.99
C SER A 71 14.56 -16.92 -3.43
N PRO A 72 13.54 -16.07 -3.63
CA PRO A 72 13.10 -15.70 -4.97
C PRO A 72 14.26 -15.08 -5.78
N SER A 73 14.47 -15.58 -7.00
CA SER A 73 15.56 -15.15 -7.90
C SER A 73 15.16 -14.00 -8.84
N ALA A 74 13.95 -13.45 -8.69
CA ALA A 74 13.46 -12.43 -9.62
C ALA A 74 14.29 -11.13 -9.53
N THR A 75 14.47 -10.50 -10.68
CA THR A 75 15.13 -9.21 -10.83
C THR A 75 14.19 -8.26 -11.59
N PHE A 76 13.99 -7.06 -11.07
CA PHE A 76 13.18 -6.02 -11.72
C PHE A 76 14.07 -4.86 -12.10
N HIS A 77 14.01 -4.42 -13.35
CA HIS A 77 14.81 -3.30 -13.86
C HIS A 77 13.92 -2.30 -14.60
N GLY A 78 14.12 -1.01 -14.36
CA GLY A 78 13.43 0.04 -15.09
C GLY A 78 13.45 1.38 -14.38
N LEU A 79 12.64 2.31 -14.86
CA LEU A 79 12.48 3.63 -14.25
C LEU A 79 11.68 3.50 -12.93
N CYS A 80 12.10 4.23 -11.90
CA CYS A 80 11.30 4.36 -10.69
C CYS A 80 10.40 5.60 -10.70
N TYR A 81 9.22 5.49 -10.10
CA TYR A 81 8.34 6.60 -9.76
C TYR A 81 8.33 6.82 -8.25
N VAL A 82 8.70 8.02 -7.80
CA VAL A 82 8.91 8.31 -6.38
C VAL A 82 7.71 9.07 -5.79
N VAL A 83 7.21 8.58 -4.67
CA VAL A 83 6.17 9.18 -3.84
C VAL A 83 6.59 9.23 -2.38
N GLY A 84 5.94 10.11 -1.61
CA GLY A 84 6.23 10.33 -0.19
C GLY A 84 5.54 9.34 0.76
N ASP A 85 5.32 9.80 1.99
CA ASP A 85 4.62 9.05 3.03
C ASP A 85 3.10 9.03 2.82
N ASN A 86 2.43 8.08 3.47
CA ASN A 86 0.98 8.04 3.64
C ASN A 86 0.22 8.11 2.30
N ILE A 87 0.75 7.44 1.28
CA ILE A 87 0.04 7.22 0.03
C ILE A 87 -1.10 6.25 0.32
N ASP A 88 -2.31 6.78 0.44
CA ASP A 88 -3.49 5.99 0.75
C ASP A 88 -4.07 5.30 -0.50
N THR A 89 -5.02 4.40 -0.27
CA THR A 89 -5.68 3.64 -1.34
C THR A 89 -6.54 4.49 -2.27
N ASP A 90 -7.04 5.66 -1.85
CA ASP A 90 -7.75 6.60 -2.72
C ASP A 90 -6.77 7.33 -3.67
N GLN A 91 -5.56 7.63 -3.20
CA GLN A 91 -4.49 8.19 -4.02
C GLN A 91 -3.99 7.18 -5.06
N ILE A 92 -3.92 5.89 -4.70
CA ILE A 92 -3.58 4.81 -5.63
C ILE A 92 -4.70 4.56 -6.63
N ILE A 93 -5.95 4.44 -6.18
CA ILE A 93 -7.12 4.23 -7.04
C ILE A 93 -8.39 4.82 -6.38
N PRO A 94 -8.93 5.93 -6.91
CA PRO A 94 -10.14 6.55 -6.38
C PRO A 94 -11.36 5.63 -6.41
N ALA A 95 -12.28 5.84 -5.46
CA ALA A 95 -13.44 4.97 -5.25
C ALA A 95 -14.37 4.83 -6.47
N GLU A 96 -14.42 5.87 -7.33
CA GLU A 96 -15.24 5.90 -8.54
C GLU A 96 -14.85 4.84 -9.58
N TYR A 97 -13.62 4.33 -9.53
CA TYR A 97 -13.13 3.30 -10.46
C TYR A 97 -13.31 1.86 -9.96
N LEU A 98 -13.83 1.67 -8.74
CA LEU A 98 -13.99 0.34 -8.13
C LEU A 98 -15.12 -0.49 -8.75
N THR A 99 -15.90 0.10 -9.66
CA THR A 99 -16.89 -0.62 -10.47
C THR A 99 -16.24 -1.49 -11.55
N LEU A 100 -14.96 -1.25 -11.87
CA LEU A 100 -14.19 -2.08 -12.79
C LEU A 100 -13.86 -3.43 -12.14
N VAL A 101 -14.00 -4.48 -12.93
CA VAL A 101 -13.87 -5.88 -12.52
C VAL A 101 -12.51 -6.43 -12.97
N PRO A 102 -11.56 -6.69 -12.05
CA PRO A 102 -10.21 -7.16 -12.40
C PRO A 102 -10.15 -8.46 -13.19
N SER A 103 -11.18 -9.31 -13.13
CA SER A 103 -11.21 -10.59 -13.84
C SER A 103 -11.55 -10.47 -15.32
N LYS A 104 -11.97 -9.28 -15.80
CA LYS A 104 -12.22 -9.01 -17.22
C LYS A 104 -11.02 -8.31 -17.83
N PRO A 105 -10.40 -8.83 -18.91
CA PRO A 105 -9.17 -8.27 -19.48
C PRO A 105 -9.23 -6.77 -19.80
N ASP A 106 -10.28 -6.33 -20.49
CA ASP A 106 -10.43 -4.91 -20.89
C ASP A 106 -10.59 -3.98 -19.68
N GLU A 107 -11.29 -4.44 -18.63
CA GLU A 107 -11.49 -3.65 -17.41
C GLU A 107 -10.23 -3.66 -16.51
N TYR A 108 -9.47 -4.76 -16.52
CA TYR A 108 -8.16 -4.85 -15.87
C TYR A 108 -7.18 -3.87 -16.50
N GLU A 109 -7.06 -3.84 -17.82
CA GLU A 109 -6.21 -2.87 -18.52
C GLU A 109 -6.65 -1.43 -18.20
N LYS A 110 -7.96 -1.18 -18.16
CA LYS A 110 -8.50 0.12 -17.78
C LYS A 110 -8.19 0.50 -16.32
N LEU A 111 -8.18 -0.44 -15.38
CA LEU A 111 -7.73 -0.19 -14.00
C LEU A 111 -6.27 0.30 -13.98
N GLY A 112 -5.42 -0.27 -14.83
CA GLY A 112 -4.03 0.17 -14.99
C GLY A 112 -3.90 1.64 -15.36
N SER A 113 -4.78 2.14 -16.24
CA SER A 113 -4.80 3.56 -16.65
C SER A 113 -5.10 4.55 -15.51
N TYR A 114 -5.70 4.09 -14.42
CA TYR A 114 -6.07 4.90 -13.26
C TYR A 114 -5.12 4.75 -12.07
N ALA A 115 -4.04 3.98 -12.21
CA ALA A 115 -3.05 3.82 -11.17
C ALA A 115 -2.42 5.18 -10.77
N LEU A 116 -2.43 5.48 -9.48
CA LEU A 116 -1.92 6.71 -8.87
C LEU A 116 -2.57 8.02 -9.37
N VAL A 117 -3.77 7.95 -9.98
CA VAL A 117 -4.46 9.14 -10.49
C VAL A 117 -4.99 10.05 -9.38
N GLY A 118 -5.16 9.52 -8.17
CA GLY A 118 -5.63 10.28 -7.00
C GLY A 118 -4.53 11.05 -6.27
N LEU A 119 -3.28 11.00 -6.74
CA LEU A 119 -2.18 11.78 -6.17
C LEU A 119 -2.48 13.29 -6.23
N PRO A 120 -2.08 14.06 -5.21
CA PRO A 120 -2.26 15.51 -5.21
C PRO A 120 -1.46 16.19 -6.32
N ALA A 121 -1.89 17.38 -6.73
CA ALA A 121 -1.28 18.17 -7.80
C ALA A 121 0.21 18.54 -7.58
N SER A 122 0.74 18.34 -6.37
CA SER A 122 2.17 18.46 -6.07
C SER A 122 3.02 17.45 -6.85
N TYR A 123 2.45 16.32 -7.28
CA TYR A 123 3.09 15.36 -8.18
C TYR A 123 2.87 15.78 -9.64
N ALA A 124 3.78 16.61 -10.16
CA ALA A 124 3.65 17.18 -11.51
C ALA A 124 3.78 16.12 -12.63
N THR A 125 4.64 15.12 -12.43
CA THR A 125 4.80 13.99 -13.36
C THR A 125 3.70 12.97 -13.10
N ARG A 126 2.98 12.54 -14.14
CA ARG A 126 2.00 11.47 -13.99
C ARG A 126 2.66 10.11 -13.97
N PHE A 127 2.07 9.19 -13.21
CA PHE A 127 2.50 7.80 -13.21
C PHE A 127 2.13 7.08 -14.51
N VAL A 128 0.90 7.29 -15.00
CA VAL A 128 0.44 6.86 -16.32
C VAL A 128 0.09 8.10 -17.13
N GLU A 129 0.61 8.18 -18.36
CA GLU A 129 0.38 9.32 -19.24
C GLU A 129 -1.08 9.34 -19.71
N PRO A 130 -1.69 10.51 -19.97
CA PRO A 130 -3.06 10.58 -20.44
C PRO A 130 -3.25 9.83 -21.76
N GLY A 131 -4.21 8.90 -21.79
CA GLY A 131 -4.51 8.07 -22.97
C GLY A 131 -3.76 6.73 -22.99
N GLU A 132 -2.81 6.51 -22.09
CA GLU A 132 -2.10 5.25 -21.95
C GLU A 132 -2.74 4.36 -20.88
N THR A 133 -2.55 3.06 -21.01
CA THR A 133 -2.97 2.05 -20.02
C THR A 133 -1.79 1.49 -19.22
N LYS A 134 -0.57 1.73 -19.71
CA LYS A 134 0.67 1.25 -19.11
C LYS A 134 1.57 2.40 -18.67
N THR A 135 2.25 2.21 -17.55
CA THR A 135 3.30 3.09 -17.09
C THR A 135 4.65 2.73 -17.72
N LYS A 136 5.52 3.73 -17.86
CA LYS A 136 6.95 3.52 -18.13
C LYS A 136 7.77 3.22 -16.87
N TYR A 137 7.16 3.33 -15.69
CA TYR A 137 7.80 3.14 -14.40
C TYR A 137 7.55 1.73 -13.88
N ALA A 138 8.53 0.85 -14.06
CA ALA A 138 8.43 -0.53 -13.59
C ALA A 138 8.41 -0.65 -12.05
N ILE A 139 8.91 0.37 -11.34
CA ILE A 139 9.12 0.32 -9.90
C ILE A 139 8.53 1.59 -9.27
N VAL A 140 7.78 1.45 -8.18
CA VAL A 140 7.32 2.57 -7.36
C VAL A 140 8.19 2.63 -6.11
N ILE A 141 8.68 3.81 -5.74
CA ILE A 141 9.36 4.06 -4.47
C ILE A 141 8.45 4.91 -3.60
N GLY A 142 8.14 4.44 -2.39
CA GLY A 142 7.30 5.13 -1.41
C GLY A 142 8.02 5.43 -0.10
N GLY A 143 7.44 6.32 0.70
CA GLY A 143 7.85 6.57 2.08
C GLY A 143 7.27 5.56 3.07
N ALA A 144 6.93 6.04 4.26
CA ALA A 144 6.29 5.26 5.31
C ALA A 144 4.78 5.10 5.07
N ASN A 145 4.22 4.00 5.58
CA ASN A 145 2.78 3.73 5.60
C ASN A 145 2.13 3.75 4.20
N PHE A 146 2.80 3.15 3.21
CA PHE A 146 2.28 3.05 1.84
C PHE A 146 1.05 2.13 1.78
N GLY A 147 0.04 2.53 1.00
CA GLY A 147 -1.22 1.81 0.82
C GLY A 147 -2.17 1.92 2.01
N CYS A 148 -2.07 3.00 2.80
CA CYS A 148 -2.93 3.19 3.98
C CYS A 148 -4.39 3.50 3.62
N GLY A 149 -5.24 3.59 4.64
CA GLY A 149 -6.67 3.85 4.48
C GLY A 149 -7.50 2.59 4.25
N SER A 150 -8.43 2.64 3.30
CA SER A 150 -9.46 1.61 3.13
C SER A 150 -8.95 0.28 2.56
N SER A 151 -9.65 -0.82 2.85
CA SER A 151 -9.31 -2.15 2.33
C SER A 151 -9.72 -2.27 0.86
N ARG A 152 -8.86 -1.86 -0.06
CA ARG A 152 -9.08 -1.97 -1.52
C ARG A 152 -8.09 -2.94 -2.14
N GLU A 153 -8.60 -4.06 -2.63
CA GLU A 153 -7.82 -4.99 -3.45
C GLU A 153 -7.49 -4.39 -4.83
N HIS A 154 -8.34 -3.48 -5.33
CA HIS A 154 -8.09 -2.73 -6.55
C HIS A 154 -6.80 -1.91 -6.52
N ALA A 155 -6.27 -1.53 -5.35
CA ALA A 155 -5.07 -0.70 -5.26
C ALA A 155 -3.81 -1.42 -5.79
N PRO A 156 -3.41 -2.60 -5.27
CA PRO A 156 -2.31 -3.35 -5.87
C PRO A 156 -2.62 -3.83 -7.29
N VAL A 157 -3.88 -4.17 -7.60
CA VAL A 157 -4.31 -4.56 -8.96
C VAL A 157 -4.09 -3.45 -9.97
N ALA A 158 -4.46 -2.20 -9.66
CA ALA A 158 -4.24 -1.07 -10.56
C ALA A 158 -2.75 -0.86 -10.84
N LEU A 159 -1.89 -0.98 -9.82
CA LEU A 159 -0.44 -0.89 -9.99
C LEU A 159 0.10 -2.00 -10.89
N GLY A 160 -0.25 -3.27 -10.63
CA GLY A 160 0.16 -4.40 -11.47
C GLY A 160 -0.37 -4.29 -12.90
N ALA A 161 -1.64 -3.91 -13.06
CA ALA A 161 -2.28 -3.70 -14.36
C ALA A 161 -1.62 -2.57 -15.17
N SER A 162 -1.08 -1.55 -14.51
CA SER A 162 -0.31 -0.50 -15.19
C SER A 162 1.06 -0.99 -15.68
N GLY A 163 1.54 -2.15 -15.22
CA GLY A 163 2.86 -2.71 -15.56
C GLY A 163 3.94 -2.46 -14.51
N ALA A 164 3.60 -1.94 -13.33
CA ALA A 164 4.52 -1.90 -12.20
C ALA A 164 4.76 -3.32 -11.68
N ALA A 165 6.02 -3.69 -11.46
CA ALA A 165 6.38 -5.02 -10.95
C ALA A 165 6.57 -5.02 -9.43
N ALA A 166 7.05 -3.91 -8.87
CA ALA A 166 7.37 -3.80 -7.46
C ALA A 166 7.08 -2.40 -6.90
N VAL A 167 6.70 -2.38 -5.63
CA VAL A 167 6.70 -1.19 -4.78
C VAL A 167 7.81 -1.39 -3.76
N VAL A 168 8.67 -0.38 -3.56
CA VAL A 168 9.68 -0.35 -2.51
C VAL A 168 9.37 0.80 -1.59
N ALA A 169 9.05 0.53 -0.33
CA ALA A 169 8.65 1.54 0.64
C ALA A 169 9.44 1.40 1.94
N GLU A 170 9.40 2.40 2.82
CA GLU A 170 9.94 2.24 4.17
C GLU A 170 9.06 1.28 5.00
N SER A 171 7.75 1.39 4.85
CA SER A 171 6.77 0.53 5.51
C SER A 171 5.43 0.53 4.79
N TYR A 172 4.63 -0.51 5.02
CA TYR A 172 3.31 -0.67 4.43
C TYR A 172 2.20 -0.65 5.46
N ALA A 173 1.03 -0.18 5.03
CA ALA A 173 -0.20 -0.55 5.70
C ALA A 173 -0.44 -2.05 5.55
N ARG A 174 -0.75 -2.71 6.67
CA ARG A 174 -0.89 -4.17 6.76
C ARG A 174 -1.85 -4.76 5.73
N ILE A 175 -2.96 -4.06 5.46
CA ILE A 175 -3.99 -4.52 4.52
C ILE A 175 -3.49 -4.48 3.08
N PHE A 176 -2.83 -3.39 2.69
CA PHE A 176 -2.24 -3.28 1.36
C PHE A 176 -1.21 -4.38 1.12
N PHE A 177 -0.27 -4.57 2.05
CA PHE A 177 0.74 -5.63 1.96
C PHE A 177 0.09 -7.01 1.75
N ARG A 178 -0.91 -7.36 2.57
CA ARG A 178 -1.65 -8.62 2.44
C ARG A 178 -2.32 -8.76 1.06
N ASN A 179 -2.95 -7.69 0.56
CA ASN A 179 -3.64 -7.72 -0.73
C ASN A 179 -2.64 -7.89 -1.89
N SER A 180 -1.46 -7.25 -1.84
CA SER A 180 -0.40 -7.45 -2.82
C SER A 180 0.07 -8.90 -2.86
N VAL A 181 0.25 -9.54 -1.69
CA VAL A 181 0.60 -10.97 -1.60
C VAL A 181 -0.53 -11.87 -2.12
N ALA A 182 -1.78 -11.57 -1.75
CA ALA A 182 -2.94 -12.38 -2.12
C ALA A 182 -3.21 -12.36 -3.63
N THR A 183 -3.04 -11.20 -4.27
CA THR A 183 -3.27 -10.99 -5.70
C THR A 183 -2.06 -11.34 -6.56
N GLY A 184 -0.84 -11.12 -6.06
CA GLY A 184 0.39 -11.35 -6.81
C GLY A 184 0.70 -10.27 -7.85
N GLU A 185 0.00 -9.14 -7.82
CA GLU A 185 0.07 -8.08 -8.84
C GLU A 185 1.37 -7.26 -8.77
N VAL A 186 1.89 -7.07 -7.55
CA VAL A 186 3.13 -6.32 -7.30
C VAL A 186 3.87 -6.93 -6.11
N TYR A 187 5.20 -6.82 -6.10
CA TYR A 187 6.03 -7.14 -4.94
C TYR A 187 6.05 -5.95 -3.95
N PRO A 188 5.55 -6.10 -2.71
CA PRO A 188 5.68 -5.07 -1.67
C PRO A 188 6.99 -5.27 -0.89
N LEU A 189 8.04 -4.54 -1.27
CA LEU A 189 9.37 -4.65 -0.65
C LEU A 189 9.60 -3.51 0.33
N GLU A 190 10.22 -3.81 1.47
CA GLU A 190 10.61 -2.80 2.45
C GLU A 190 12.11 -2.48 2.33
N SER A 191 12.49 -1.20 2.39
CA SER A 191 13.88 -0.79 2.50
C SER A 191 14.24 -0.43 3.94
N GLU A 192 15.50 -0.64 4.32
CA GLU A 192 16.05 -0.13 5.58
C GLU A 192 16.34 1.37 5.52
N THR A 193 16.50 1.91 4.31
CA THR A 193 16.78 3.33 4.06
C THR A 193 15.54 4.00 3.48
N ARG A 194 15.38 5.29 3.75
CA ARG A 194 14.25 6.09 3.28
C ARG A 194 14.43 6.51 1.82
N LEU A 195 14.22 5.55 0.91
CA LEU A 195 14.55 5.69 -0.52
C LEU A 195 13.84 6.84 -1.23
N CYS A 196 12.69 7.29 -0.75
CA CYS A 196 11.97 8.43 -1.32
C CYS A 196 12.74 9.77 -1.18
N GLU A 197 13.75 9.84 -0.31
CA GLU A 197 14.64 11.00 -0.16
C GLU A 197 15.94 10.86 -0.97
N GLU A 198 16.24 9.65 -1.43
CA GLU A 198 17.50 9.27 -2.07
C GLU A 198 17.37 9.04 -3.59
N CYS A 199 16.18 8.65 -4.04
CA CYS A 199 15.85 8.42 -5.45
C CYS A 199 14.94 9.54 -5.97
N ARG A 200 14.93 9.72 -7.29
CA ARG A 200 14.05 10.68 -7.98
C ARG A 200 13.22 9.96 -9.04
N THR A 201 12.02 10.48 -9.30
CA THR A 201 11.19 9.97 -10.40
C THR A 201 11.96 10.04 -11.71
N GLY A 202 12.09 8.91 -12.39
CA GLY A 202 12.89 8.76 -13.61
C GLY A 202 14.30 8.21 -13.40
N ASP A 203 14.75 7.97 -12.17
CA ASP A 203 15.99 7.22 -11.95
C ASP A 203 15.84 5.78 -12.47
N VAL A 204 16.94 5.24 -13.02
CA VAL A 204 17.01 3.85 -13.47
C VAL A 204 17.45 2.99 -12.30
N VAL A 205 16.64 2.02 -11.91
CA VAL A 205 16.91 1.18 -10.74
C VAL A 205 16.78 -0.30 -11.09
N THR A 206 17.54 -1.14 -10.38
CA THR A 206 17.41 -2.61 -10.39
C THR A 206 17.12 -3.10 -8.98
N ILE A 207 16.14 -3.98 -8.83
CA ILE A 207 15.86 -4.74 -7.61
C ILE A 207 16.32 -6.18 -7.83
N GLU A 208 17.15 -6.69 -6.92
CA GLU A 208 17.62 -8.07 -6.91
C GLU A 208 17.04 -8.75 -5.67
N LEU A 209 16.00 -9.58 -5.83
CA LEU A 209 15.35 -10.23 -4.69
C LEU A 209 16.27 -11.25 -3.98
N GLY A 210 17.10 -11.95 -4.75
CA GLY A 210 18.05 -12.94 -4.22
C GLY A 210 19.08 -12.33 -3.28
N GLU A 211 19.53 -11.10 -3.57
CA GLU A 211 20.48 -10.36 -2.74
C GLU A 211 19.81 -9.36 -1.78
N SER A 212 18.48 -9.24 -1.85
CA SER A 212 17.69 -8.28 -1.08
C SER A 212 18.27 -6.86 -1.18
N ARG A 213 18.46 -6.37 -2.41
CA ARG A 213 19.08 -5.07 -2.68
C ARG A 213 18.37 -4.32 -3.79
N LEU A 214 18.42 -2.99 -3.72
CA LEU A 214 18.10 -2.07 -4.80
C LEU A 214 19.36 -1.30 -5.21
N ILE A 215 19.62 -1.24 -6.51
CA ILE A 215 20.73 -0.50 -7.12
C ILE A 215 20.12 0.67 -7.89
N ASN A 216 20.51 1.91 -7.57
CA ASN A 216 20.16 3.08 -8.37
C ASN A 216 21.32 3.37 -9.33
N HIS A 217 21.14 3.04 -10.61
CA HIS A 217 22.15 3.21 -11.65
C HIS A 217 22.38 4.67 -12.02
N THR A 218 21.39 5.55 -11.78
CA THR A 218 21.54 6.99 -12.03
C THR A 218 22.48 7.64 -11.02
N THR A 219 22.44 7.22 -9.76
CA THR A 219 23.29 7.78 -8.68
C THR A 219 24.51 6.92 -8.36
N GLY A 220 24.54 5.66 -8.79
CA GLY A 220 25.56 4.67 -8.46
C GLY A 220 25.47 4.13 -7.02
N LYS A 221 24.37 4.41 -6.31
CA LYS A 221 24.17 3.98 -4.92
C LYS A 221 23.43 2.66 -4.83
N GLU A 222 23.71 1.92 -3.77
CA GLU A 222 23.08 0.65 -3.44
C GLU A 222 22.41 0.70 -2.08
N TYR A 223 21.27 0.03 -1.95
CA TYR A 223 20.43 0.06 -0.76
C TYR A 223 19.95 -1.33 -0.38
N ARG A 224 20.04 -1.64 0.91
CA ARG A 224 19.54 -2.91 1.44
C ARG A 224 18.01 -2.90 1.53
N LEU A 225 17.41 -4.01 1.10
CA LEU A 225 16.00 -4.32 1.27
C LEU A 225 15.84 -5.38 2.35
N LYS A 226 14.69 -5.38 3.01
CA LYS A 226 14.29 -6.48 3.87
C LYS A 226 13.84 -7.65 2.99
N PRO A 227 14.17 -8.90 3.35
CA PRO A 227 13.75 -10.06 2.58
C PRO A 227 12.23 -10.19 2.61
N ILE A 228 11.62 -10.48 1.45
CA ILE A 228 10.17 -10.68 1.32
C ILE A 228 9.67 -11.94 2.06
N GLY A 229 10.59 -12.87 2.37
CA GLY A 229 10.30 -14.11 3.08
C GLY A 229 9.32 -15.02 2.33
N ASP A 230 8.50 -15.75 3.09
CA ASP A 230 7.58 -16.78 2.56
C ASP A 230 6.45 -16.21 1.67
N ALA A 231 6.29 -14.89 1.64
CA ALA A 231 5.35 -14.25 0.71
C ALA A 231 5.86 -14.28 -0.75
N GLY A 232 7.18 -14.36 -0.97
CA GLY A 232 7.79 -14.33 -2.30
C GLY A 232 7.24 -15.41 -3.26
N PRO A 233 7.24 -16.70 -2.87
CA PRO A 233 6.69 -17.77 -3.69
C PRO A 233 5.19 -17.63 -4.01
N VAL A 234 4.42 -16.99 -3.14
CA VAL A 234 2.98 -16.75 -3.36
C VAL A 234 2.77 -15.68 -4.43
N ILE A 235 3.53 -14.59 -4.35
CA ILE A 235 3.49 -13.51 -5.35
C ILE A 235 3.96 -14.04 -6.71
N GLU A 236 5.08 -14.78 -6.74
CA GLU A 236 5.64 -15.36 -7.97
C GLU A 236 4.68 -16.31 -8.68
N ALA A 237 3.84 -17.03 -7.92
CA ALA A 237 2.83 -17.90 -8.49
C ALA A 237 1.66 -17.13 -9.13
N GLY A 238 1.55 -15.81 -8.94
CA GLY A 238 0.38 -15.02 -9.33
C GLY A 238 -0.71 -14.99 -8.26
N GLY A 239 -0.31 -14.98 -6.99
CA GLY A 239 -1.22 -14.85 -5.85
C GLY A 239 -1.65 -16.18 -5.22
N ILE A 240 -2.46 -16.08 -4.16
CA ILE A 240 -2.74 -17.19 -3.24
C ILE A 240 -3.45 -18.37 -3.90
N PHE A 241 -4.38 -18.11 -4.83
CA PHE A 241 -5.09 -19.19 -5.52
C PHE A 241 -4.19 -19.91 -6.51
N ALA A 242 -3.34 -19.19 -7.22
CA ALA A 242 -2.41 -19.78 -8.16
C ALA A 242 -1.33 -20.58 -7.43
N TYR A 243 -0.82 -20.06 -6.31
CA TYR A 243 0.05 -20.79 -5.39
C TYR A 243 -0.62 -22.07 -4.87
N ALA A 244 -1.85 -21.99 -4.35
CA ALA A 244 -2.58 -23.14 -3.83
C ALA A 244 -2.81 -24.24 -4.88
N ARG A 245 -3.07 -23.88 -6.15
CA ARG A 245 -3.14 -24.84 -7.26
C ARG A 245 -1.77 -25.46 -7.55
N LYS A 246 -0.73 -24.64 -7.65
CA LYS A 246 0.65 -25.08 -7.91
C LYS A 246 1.17 -26.04 -6.82
N SER A 247 0.78 -25.80 -5.57
CA SER A 247 1.13 -26.63 -4.41
C SER A 247 0.18 -27.80 -4.15
N GLY A 248 -0.83 -28.03 -4.99
CA GLY A 248 -1.78 -29.15 -4.85
C GLY A 248 -2.76 -29.03 -3.67
N MET A 249 -2.91 -27.86 -3.06
CA MET A 249 -3.87 -27.61 -1.97
C MET A 249 -5.31 -27.55 -2.49
N ILE A 250 -5.50 -27.14 -3.75
CA ILE A 250 -6.78 -27.15 -4.45
C ILE A 250 -6.60 -27.70 -5.87
N PRO A 251 -7.65 -28.25 -6.52
CA PRO A 251 -7.54 -28.83 -7.85
C PRO A 251 -7.01 -27.83 -8.89
N SER A 252 -6.16 -28.28 -9.82
CA SER A 252 -5.82 -27.54 -11.03
C SER A 252 -7.10 -27.39 -11.89
N ARG A 253 -7.33 -26.19 -12.43
CA ARG A 253 -8.45 -25.94 -13.37
C ARG A 253 -8.20 -26.61 -14.70
#